data_AF-A0A948R541-F1
#
_entry.id   AF-A0A948R541-F1
#
_cell.length_a   1.000
_cell.length_b   1.000
_cell.length_c   1.000
_cell.angle_alpha   90.00
_cell.angle_beta   90.00
_cell.angle_gamma   90.00
#
_symmetry.space_group_name_H-M   'P 1'
#
loop_
_entity.id
_entity.type
_entity.pdbx_description
1 polymer ?
#
loop_
_entity_poly.entity_id
_entity_poly.type
_entity_poly.pdbx_seq_one_letter_code
_entity_poly.pdbx_strand_id
1 'polypeptide(L)'
;MAAGALIALTFPAMLSADDNSFSFPIDDLRIDKITPAATLSLANKATLKTVAARRLVVSGPNPEFTVTAVASCKDGAKLTGVQVFAGGMVNHGGQLYPMQGWGQSAKNTAIAGQKAALVTMKVKVNMTREAGDSLVDLTFNPAREFESKLAAFAAKGGSAVYYMQAAEAFDMTIPIHFAAWCKMGPNDTNFPNMERGGFVRRDVPVTILYQGDPKIVDGVGVRATVGGTEGGKIAPPAKPRPQRVKTPE
;
A
#
# COMPACT_ATOMS: atom_id res chain seq x y z
N MET A 1 -22.66 -39.27 3.26
CA MET A 1 -21.30 -39.07 2.73
C MET A 1 -21.42 -38.55 1.32
N ALA A 2 -21.05 -37.30 1.07
CA ALA A 2 -20.83 -36.75 -0.27
C ALA A 2 -19.90 -35.54 -0.09
N ALA A 3 -18.64 -35.72 -0.46
CA ALA A 3 -17.60 -34.71 -0.38
C ALA A 3 -17.83 -33.69 -1.51
N GLY A 4 -18.21 -32.47 -1.17
CA GLY A 4 -18.21 -31.34 -2.09
C GLY A 4 -16.77 -30.84 -2.24
N ALA A 5 -16.12 -31.21 -3.34
CA ALA A 5 -14.80 -30.71 -3.70
C ALA A 5 -14.90 -29.19 -3.95
N LEU A 6 -14.35 -28.38 -3.04
CA LEU A 6 -14.03 -26.99 -3.33
C LEU A 6 -12.92 -26.98 -4.37
N ILE A 7 -13.23 -26.44 -5.55
CA ILE A 7 -12.26 -26.03 -6.54
C ILE A 7 -11.39 -24.95 -5.89
N ALA A 8 -10.22 -25.33 -5.41
CA ALA A 8 -9.19 -24.38 -5.03
C ALA A 8 -8.71 -23.68 -6.30
N LEU A 9 -9.12 -22.42 -6.48
CA LEU A 9 -8.43 -21.50 -7.37
C LEU A 9 -7.05 -21.24 -6.76
N THR A 10 -6.12 -22.17 -7.02
CA THR A 10 -4.70 -21.91 -6.87
C THR A 10 -4.35 -20.85 -7.90
N PHE A 11 -4.38 -19.58 -7.49
CA PHE A 11 -3.67 -18.55 -8.21
C PHE A 11 -2.20 -18.98 -8.20
N PRO A 12 -1.58 -19.28 -9.35
CA PRO A 12 -0.14 -19.36 -9.36
C PRO A 12 0.35 -18.01 -8.84
N ALA A 13 1.27 -18.04 -7.87
CA ALA A 13 2.11 -16.89 -7.60
C ALA A 13 2.77 -16.57 -8.96
N MET A 14 2.19 -15.62 -9.68
CA MET A 14 2.79 -15.10 -10.89
C MET A 14 4.10 -14.50 -10.40
N LEU A 15 5.20 -15.17 -10.70
CA LEU A 15 6.48 -14.53 -10.88
C LEU A 15 6.19 -13.34 -11.80
N SER A 16 6.04 -12.14 -11.23
CA SER A 16 5.74 -10.94 -12.00
C SER A 16 6.97 -10.67 -12.85
N ALA A 17 6.93 -11.14 -14.10
CA ALA A 17 7.76 -10.58 -15.14
C ALA A 17 7.58 -9.06 -15.11
N ASP A 18 8.68 -8.32 -15.24
CA ASP A 18 8.66 -6.87 -15.35
C ASP A 18 7.68 -6.49 -16.48
N ASP A 19 6.48 -6.00 -16.13
CA ASP A 19 5.51 -5.47 -17.09
C ASP A 19 6.11 -4.22 -17.74
N ASN A 20 6.90 -4.46 -18.78
CA ASN A 20 7.56 -3.44 -19.56
C ASN A 20 6.71 -3.17 -20.78
N SER A 21 6.42 -1.90 -21.03
CA SER A 21 5.63 -1.51 -22.18
C SER A 21 6.39 -0.47 -23.00
N PHE A 22 6.99 -0.95 -24.08
CA PHE A 22 7.71 -0.11 -25.02
C PHE A 22 6.84 0.20 -26.23
N SER A 23 6.95 1.42 -26.72
CA SER A 23 6.39 1.80 -28.01
C SER A 23 7.50 2.44 -28.84
N PHE A 24 7.49 2.21 -30.15
CA PHE A 24 8.36 2.93 -31.06
C PHE A 24 8.08 4.45 -30.91
N PRO A 25 9.09 5.32 -30.71
CA PRO A 25 10.50 5.13 -31.07
C PRO A 25 11.46 4.94 -29.88
N ILE A 26 11.03 4.29 -28.80
CA ILE A 26 11.92 3.95 -27.68
C ILE A 26 12.82 2.78 -28.07
N ASP A 27 14.11 2.88 -27.70
CA ASP A 27 15.10 1.81 -27.92
C ASP A 27 15.32 0.98 -26.66
N ASP A 28 15.69 1.64 -25.55
CA ASP A 28 15.91 0.99 -24.26
C ASP A 28 15.37 1.83 -23.10
N LEU A 29 14.79 1.16 -22.11
CA LEU A 29 14.49 1.70 -20.80
C LEU A 29 14.85 0.67 -19.73
N ARG A 30 15.67 1.10 -18.77
CA ARG A 30 16.15 0.21 -17.73
C ARG A 30 16.28 0.93 -16.41
N ILE A 31 15.78 0.31 -15.35
CA ILE A 31 16.05 0.75 -13.98
C ILE A 31 17.33 0.05 -13.51
N ASP A 32 18.38 0.83 -13.26
CA ASP A 32 19.65 0.31 -12.75
C ASP A 32 19.57 0.11 -11.24
N LYS A 33 19.03 1.11 -10.52
CA LYS A 33 18.98 1.10 -9.05
C LYS A 33 17.72 1.76 -8.53
N ILE A 34 17.17 1.17 -7.48
CA ILE A 34 16.18 1.81 -6.61
C ILE A 34 16.73 1.75 -5.18
N THR A 35 16.80 2.90 -4.51
CA THR A 35 17.20 2.96 -3.10
C THR A 35 15.96 3.30 -2.27
N PRO A 36 15.52 2.42 -1.36
CA PRO A 36 14.34 2.65 -0.55
C PRO A 36 14.62 3.62 0.60
N ALA A 37 13.58 4.34 1.00
CA ALA A 37 13.52 5.00 2.30
C ALA A 37 12.11 4.84 2.88
N ALA A 38 11.87 3.77 3.64
CA ALA A 38 10.93 3.74 4.76
C ALA A 38 10.71 2.33 5.32
N THR A 39 10.62 2.24 6.64
CA THR A 39 9.84 1.22 7.34
C THR A 39 8.59 1.91 7.86
N LEU A 40 7.42 1.29 7.67
CA LEU A 40 6.15 1.83 8.15
C LEU A 40 5.68 1.04 9.37
N SER A 41 5.04 1.73 10.30
CA SER A 41 4.44 1.10 11.49
C SER A 41 2.92 1.18 11.42
N LEU A 42 2.24 0.11 11.82
CA LEU A 42 0.79 0.00 11.89
C LEU A 42 0.38 -0.29 13.34
N ALA A 43 -0.63 0.40 13.85
CA ALA A 43 -1.11 0.18 15.21
C ALA A 43 -2.62 0.37 15.33
N ASN A 44 -3.24 -0.36 16.26
CA ASN A 44 -4.62 -0.13 16.66
C ASN A 44 -4.72 1.08 17.61
N LYS A 45 -5.30 2.17 17.13
CA LYS A 45 -5.54 3.42 17.88
C LYS A 45 -6.99 3.57 18.35
N ALA A 46 -7.78 2.49 18.32
CA ALA A 46 -9.13 2.50 18.87
C ALA A 46 -9.13 2.82 20.38
N THR A 47 -10.08 3.65 20.81
CA THR A 47 -10.34 3.94 22.23
C THR A 47 -10.96 2.74 22.94
N LEU A 48 -11.87 2.04 22.24
CA LEU A 48 -12.47 0.81 22.72
C LEU A 48 -11.66 -0.37 22.18
N LYS A 49 -11.10 -1.19 23.07
CA LYS A 49 -10.20 -2.30 22.71
C LYS A 49 -10.97 -3.56 22.33
N THR A 50 -11.83 -3.44 21.32
CA THR A 50 -12.54 -4.58 20.73
C THR A 50 -12.15 -4.73 19.27
N VAL A 51 -12.27 -5.95 18.75
CA VAL A 51 -12.08 -6.22 17.31
C VAL A 51 -13.04 -5.35 16.49
N ALA A 52 -14.30 -5.23 16.91
CA ALA A 52 -15.31 -4.46 16.17
C ALA A 52 -15.02 -2.94 16.12
N ALA A 53 -14.42 -2.37 17.16
CA ALA A 53 -14.13 -0.93 17.23
C ALA A 53 -12.71 -0.56 16.78
N ARG A 54 -11.96 -1.53 16.23
CA ARG A 54 -10.57 -1.33 15.80
C ARG A 54 -10.42 -0.14 14.86
N ARG A 55 -9.31 0.57 15.01
CA ARG A 55 -8.92 1.69 14.16
C ARG A 55 -7.44 1.57 13.87
N LEU A 56 -7.13 0.99 12.72
CA LEU A 56 -5.76 0.77 12.29
C LEU A 56 -5.20 2.06 11.67
N VAL A 57 -4.08 2.53 12.22
CA VAL A 57 -3.43 3.78 11.80
C VAL A 57 -1.96 3.52 11.46
N VAL A 58 -1.54 3.97 10.28
CA VAL A 58 -0.17 3.88 9.78
C VAL A 58 0.64 5.12 10.20
N SER A 59 1.77 4.92 10.87
CA SER A 59 2.73 5.96 11.24
C SER A 59 4.07 5.79 10.52
N GLY A 60 4.87 6.86 10.52
CA GLY A 60 6.15 6.96 9.80
C GLY A 60 6.09 7.93 8.60
N PRO A 61 7.23 8.30 7.99
CA PRO A 61 7.22 9.14 6.80
C PRO A 61 6.59 8.41 5.61
N ASN A 62 6.04 9.16 4.66
CA ASN A 62 5.67 8.58 3.36
C ASN A 62 6.94 8.00 2.70
N PRO A 63 6.89 6.80 2.11
CA PRO A 63 8.04 6.23 1.41
C PRO A 63 8.54 7.17 0.30
N GLU A 64 9.86 7.35 0.25
CA GLU A 64 10.52 8.05 -0.85
C GLU A 64 11.53 7.10 -1.50
N PHE A 65 11.52 7.05 -2.83
CA PHE A 65 12.44 6.22 -3.61
C PHE A 65 13.31 7.11 -4.47
N THR A 66 14.62 6.85 -4.44
CA THR A 66 15.55 7.38 -5.42
C THR A 66 15.78 6.33 -6.50
N VAL A 67 15.42 6.66 -7.73
CA VAL A 67 15.46 5.78 -8.90
C VAL A 67 16.54 6.27 -9.86
N THR A 68 17.52 5.42 -10.15
CA THR A 68 18.53 5.66 -11.17
C THR A 68 18.22 4.75 -12.36
N ALA A 69 18.08 5.35 -13.55
CA ALA A 69 17.59 4.65 -14.72
C ALA A 69 18.17 5.23 -16.03
N VAL A 70 18.21 4.39 -17.05
CA VAL A 70 18.64 4.71 -18.40
C VAL A 70 17.43 4.79 -19.32
N ALA A 71 17.40 5.80 -20.19
CA ALA A 71 16.48 5.91 -21.30
C ALA A 71 17.23 6.15 -22.60
N SER A 72 16.80 5.53 -23.69
CA SER A 72 17.31 5.80 -25.03
C SER A 72 16.24 5.67 -26.11
N CYS A 73 16.42 6.41 -27.19
CA CYS A 73 15.56 6.42 -28.37
C CYS A 73 16.24 5.75 -29.55
N LYS A 74 15.41 5.21 -30.45
CA LYS A 74 15.84 4.67 -31.75
C LYS A 74 16.54 5.77 -32.58
N ASP A 75 17.31 5.34 -33.57
CA ASP A 75 17.95 6.27 -34.50
C ASP A 75 16.91 7.19 -35.17
N GLY A 76 17.26 8.47 -35.29
CA GLY A 76 16.35 9.51 -35.80
C GLY A 76 15.36 10.07 -34.77
N ALA A 77 15.18 9.42 -33.60
CA ALA A 77 14.42 9.95 -32.48
C ALA A 77 15.31 10.60 -31.41
N LYS A 78 14.73 11.54 -30.68
CA LYS A 78 15.32 12.21 -29.52
C LYS A 78 14.39 12.13 -28.32
N LEU A 79 14.97 12.06 -27.13
CA LEU A 79 14.24 12.14 -25.88
C LEU A 79 13.52 13.49 -25.79
N THR A 80 12.32 13.49 -25.22
CA THR A 80 11.58 14.72 -24.89
C THR A 80 11.33 14.86 -23.39
N GLY A 81 11.43 13.75 -22.66
CA GLY A 81 11.52 13.78 -21.20
C GLY A 81 11.46 12.39 -20.59
N VAL A 82 11.65 12.35 -19.27
CA VAL A 82 11.53 11.15 -18.44
C VAL A 82 10.80 11.47 -17.15
N GLN A 83 10.15 10.47 -16.55
CA GLN A 83 9.41 10.63 -15.30
C GLN A 83 9.35 9.30 -14.55
N VAL A 84 9.22 9.36 -13.22
CA VAL A 84 9.04 8.19 -12.37
C VAL A 84 7.64 8.25 -11.75
N PHE A 85 6.95 7.11 -11.77
CA PHE A 85 5.63 6.93 -11.16
C PHE A 85 5.68 5.82 -10.12
N ALA A 86 4.87 5.95 -9.09
CA ALA A 86 4.58 4.89 -8.12
C ALA A 86 3.09 4.54 -8.19
N GLY A 87 2.76 3.26 -8.14
CA GLY A 87 1.39 2.77 -8.41
C GLY A 87 1.27 2.19 -9.82
N GLY A 88 0.04 2.00 -10.31
CA GLY A 88 -0.16 1.38 -11.62
C GLY A 88 0.06 2.33 -12.80
N MET A 89 0.39 1.76 -13.95
CA MET A 89 0.52 2.50 -15.20
C MET A 89 0.15 1.65 -16.40
N VAL A 90 -0.49 2.27 -17.40
CA VAL A 90 -0.89 1.65 -18.65
C VAL A 90 -0.33 2.43 -19.82
N ASN A 91 0.09 1.71 -20.86
CA ASN A 91 0.46 2.29 -22.15
C ASN A 91 -0.61 1.93 -23.18
N HIS A 92 -1.24 2.94 -23.78
CA HIS A 92 -2.19 2.76 -24.86
C HIS A 92 -1.69 3.49 -26.10
N GLY A 93 -1.18 2.73 -27.08
CA GLY A 93 -0.69 3.29 -28.34
C GLY A 93 0.51 4.25 -28.20
N GLY A 94 1.29 4.17 -27.12
CA GLY A 94 2.38 5.09 -26.82
C GLY A 94 1.97 6.29 -25.95
N GLN A 95 0.71 6.35 -25.53
CA GLN A 95 0.25 7.30 -24.51
C GLN A 95 0.26 6.61 -23.15
N LEU A 96 0.90 7.24 -22.16
CA LEU A 96 1.06 6.68 -20.83
C LEU A 96 0.01 7.25 -19.88
N TYR A 97 -0.69 6.36 -19.18
CA TYR A 97 -1.77 6.68 -18.25
C TYR A 97 -1.45 6.07 -16.88
N PRO A 98 -1.16 6.88 -15.85
CA PRO A 98 -1.04 6.36 -14.49
C PRO A 98 -2.44 5.91 -14.02
N MET A 99 -2.56 4.62 -13.70
CA MET A 99 -3.77 4.04 -13.09
C MET A 99 -3.48 3.79 -11.62
N GLN A 100 -4.27 4.35 -10.70
CA GLN A 100 -3.94 4.28 -9.27
C GLN A 100 -2.54 4.88 -8.98
N GLY A 101 -2.30 6.10 -9.47
CA GLY A 101 -1.03 6.80 -9.25
C GLY A 101 -0.87 7.17 -7.79
N TRP A 102 -0.06 6.40 -7.06
CA TRP A 102 0.28 6.67 -5.66
C TRP A 102 1.28 7.82 -5.55
N GLY A 103 2.05 8.09 -6.60
CA GLY A 103 2.95 9.23 -6.64
C GLY A 103 3.59 9.40 -8.01
N GLN A 104 4.10 10.60 -8.27
CA GLN A 104 4.89 10.88 -9.47
C GLN A 104 5.97 11.90 -9.17
N SER A 105 7.14 11.74 -9.80
CA SER A 105 8.18 12.77 -9.80
C SER A 105 7.78 13.92 -10.73
N ALA A 106 8.51 15.03 -10.66
CA ALA A 106 8.46 16.03 -11.74
C ALA A 106 9.02 15.42 -13.03
N LYS A 107 8.37 15.69 -14.17
CA LYS A 107 8.92 15.30 -15.48
C LYS A 107 10.23 16.05 -15.70
N ASN A 108 11.30 15.31 -16.00
CA ASN A 108 12.60 15.88 -16.34
C ASN A 108 12.71 16.05 -17.86
N THR A 109 12.68 17.29 -18.31
CA THR A 109 12.83 17.69 -19.72
C THR A 109 14.22 18.24 -20.05
N ALA A 110 15.14 18.33 -19.07
CA ALA A 110 16.50 18.82 -19.31
C ALA A 110 17.33 17.88 -20.22
N ILE A 111 16.88 16.63 -20.36
CA ILE A 111 17.44 15.63 -21.28
C ILE A 111 16.87 15.73 -22.71
N ALA A 112 15.96 16.68 -22.97
CA ALA A 112 15.32 16.80 -24.27
C ALA A 112 16.36 17.06 -25.38
N GLY A 113 16.17 16.41 -26.54
CA GLY A 113 17.10 16.49 -27.68
C GLY A 113 18.27 15.51 -27.62
N GLN A 114 18.45 14.78 -26.52
CA GLN A 114 19.47 13.72 -26.40
C GLN A 114 18.97 12.41 -27.01
N LYS A 115 19.89 11.55 -27.48
CA LYS A 115 19.53 10.18 -27.93
C LYS A 115 19.31 9.24 -26.74
N ALA A 116 20.17 9.37 -25.72
CA ALA A 116 20.15 8.55 -24.52
C ALA A 116 20.54 9.40 -23.31
N ALA A 117 20.04 9.03 -22.13
CA ALA A 117 20.36 9.69 -20.87
C ALA A 117 20.34 8.68 -19.70
N LEU A 118 21.28 8.84 -18.77
CA LEU A 118 21.24 8.24 -17.44
C LEU A 118 20.73 9.31 -16.47
N VAL A 119 19.65 9.02 -15.74
CA VAL A 119 19.02 9.97 -14.83
C VAL A 119 18.85 9.39 -13.44
N THR A 120 18.84 10.27 -12.45
CA THR A 120 18.44 9.94 -11.08
C THR A 120 17.27 10.83 -10.68
N MET A 121 16.16 10.22 -10.27
CA MET A 121 14.91 10.90 -9.96
C MET A 121 14.35 10.41 -8.63
N LYS A 122 13.61 11.28 -7.94
CA LYS A 122 12.94 10.93 -6.68
C LYS A 122 11.44 10.86 -6.88
N VAL A 123 10.80 9.85 -6.30
CA VAL A 123 9.35 9.73 -6.24
C VAL A 123 8.92 9.50 -4.79
N LYS A 124 7.93 10.27 -4.34
CA LYS A 124 7.31 10.12 -3.03
C LYS A 124 5.97 9.42 -3.19
N VAL A 125 5.72 8.42 -2.38
CA VAL A 125 4.47 7.66 -2.39
C VAL A 125 3.46 8.32 -1.46
N ASN A 126 2.31 8.69 -2.00
CA ASN A 126 1.15 9.09 -1.22
C ASN A 126 0.47 7.85 -0.65
N MET A 127 0.10 7.93 0.62
CA MET A 127 -0.42 6.81 1.38
C MET A 127 -1.64 7.27 2.16
N THR A 128 -2.65 6.41 2.18
CA THR A 128 -3.78 6.56 3.10
C THR A 128 -3.39 5.97 4.45
N ARG A 129 -3.58 6.77 5.51
CA ARG A 129 -3.08 6.49 6.85
C ARG A 129 -4.00 5.59 7.67
N GLU A 130 -5.26 5.46 7.27
CA GLU A 130 -6.29 4.69 7.98
C GLU A 130 -7.06 3.84 6.98
N ALA A 131 -7.64 2.73 7.46
CA ALA A 131 -8.62 2.01 6.66
C ALA A 131 -9.87 2.88 6.51
N GLY A 132 -10.09 3.47 5.33
CA GLY A 132 -11.34 4.14 4.99
C GLY A 132 -12.37 3.15 4.45
N ASP A 133 -13.64 3.56 4.39
CA ASP A 133 -14.76 2.74 3.90
C ASP A 133 -14.85 2.63 2.37
N SER A 134 -13.87 3.16 1.63
CA SER A 134 -13.91 3.19 0.17
C SER A 134 -13.76 1.79 -0.42
N LEU A 135 -14.73 1.37 -1.24
CA LEU A 135 -14.70 0.09 -1.96
C LEU A 135 -13.52 -0.02 -2.94
N VAL A 136 -13.03 1.10 -3.48
CA VAL A 136 -11.90 1.14 -4.42
C VAL A 136 -10.73 1.85 -3.75
N ASP A 137 -9.57 1.19 -3.66
CA ASP A 137 -8.33 1.84 -3.23
C ASP A 137 -7.55 2.26 -4.47
N LEU A 138 -7.29 3.56 -4.58
CA LEU A 138 -6.41 4.12 -5.61
C LEU A 138 -5.06 4.51 -5.01
N THR A 139 -4.80 4.16 -3.75
CA THR A 139 -3.62 4.57 -2.97
C THR A 139 -2.95 3.37 -2.30
N PHE A 140 -1.69 3.55 -1.90
CA PHE A 140 -1.02 2.60 -1.03
C PHE A 140 -1.67 2.65 0.37
N ASN A 141 -2.20 1.52 0.87
CA ASN A 141 -2.95 1.47 2.13
C ASN A 141 -2.65 0.21 2.96
N PRO A 142 -1.62 0.27 3.82
CA PRO A 142 -1.26 -0.86 4.69
C PRO A 142 -2.33 -1.28 5.69
N ALA A 143 -3.17 -0.34 6.15
CA ALA A 143 -4.24 -0.65 7.10
C ALA A 143 -5.30 -1.54 6.45
N ARG A 144 -5.70 -1.24 5.20
CA ARG A 144 -6.64 -2.07 4.44
C ARG A 144 -6.08 -3.46 4.12
N GLU A 145 -4.80 -3.55 3.78
CA GLU A 145 -4.14 -4.84 3.56
C GLU A 145 -4.18 -5.71 4.83
N PHE A 146 -3.90 -5.12 5.99
CA PHE A 146 -4.02 -5.81 7.27
C PHE A 146 -5.46 -6.26 7.55
N GLU A 147 -6.47 -5.43 7.27
CA GLU A 147 -7.89 -5.80 7.41
C GLU A 147 -8.26 -7.00 6.52
N SER A 148 -7.77 -7.03 5.27
CA SER A 148 -7.96 -8.14 4.34
C SER A 148 -7.36 -9.44 4.90
N LYS A 149 -6.13 -9.39 5.43
CA LYS A 149 -5.46 -10.54 6.05
C LYS A 149 -6.17 -11.02 7.31
N LEU A 150 -6.60 -10.10 8.17
CA LEU A 150 -7.40 -10.40 9.36
C LEU A 150 -8.71 -11.11 8.99
N ALA A 151 -9.44 -10.61 7.98
CA ALA A 151 -10.67 -11.22 7.50
C ALA A 151 -10.43 -12.61 6.91
N ALA A 152 -9.37 -12.79 6.12
CA ALA A 152 -8.99 -14.08 5.56
C ALA A 152 -8.57 -15.10 6.64
N PHE A 153 -7.87 -14.65 7.69
CA PHE A 153 -7.51 -15.48 8.83
C PHE A 153 -8.74 -15.94 9.62
N ALA A 154 -9.67 -15.02 9.89
CA ALA A 154 -10.93 -15.32 10.56
C ALA A 154 -11.81 -16.27 9.74
N ALA A 155 -11.90 -16.08 8.42
CA ALA A 155 -12.65 -16.95 7.52
C ALA A 155 -12.13 -18.41 7.50
N LYS A 156 -10.85 -18.62 7.83
CA LYS A 156 -10.24 -19.95 7.98
C LYS A 156 -10.39 -20.54 9.40
N GLY A 157 -11.19 -19.91 10.26
CA GLY A 157 -11.43 -20.34 11.64
C GLY A 157 -10.44 -19.78 12.67
N GLY A 158 -9.57 -18.86 12.27
CA GLY A 158 -8.65 -18.17 13.18
C GLY A 158 -9.36 -17.16 14.08
N SER A 159 -8.81 -16.91 15.28
CA SER A 159 -9.32 -15.86 16.17
C SER A 159 -8.80 -14.49 15.74
N ALA A 160 -9.72 -13.58 15.39
CA ALA A 160 -9.38 -12.20 15.05
C ALA A 160 -8.68 -11.45 16.20
N VAL A 161 -9.08 -11.74 17.45
CA VAL A 161 -8.42 -11.23 18.66
C VAL A 161 -6.97 -11.67 18.70
N TYR A 162 -6.71 -12.97 18.54
CA TYR A 162 -5.35 -13.51 18.60
C TYR A 162 -4.45 -12.89 17.53
N TYR A 163 -4.97 -12.75 16.30
CA TYR A 163 -4.25 -12.12 15.20
C TYR A 163 -3.85 -10.67 15.54
N MET A 164 -4.77 -9.90 16.14
CA MET A 164 -4.50 -8.51 16.50
C MET A 164 -3.65 -8.34 17.77
N GLN A 165 -3.54 -9.35 18.63
CA GLN A 165 -2.69 -9.27 19.83
C GLN A 165 -1.20 -9.41 19.51
N ALA A 166 -0.86 -10.17 18.47
CA ALA A 166 0.51 -10.42 18.08
C ALA A 166 1.10 -9.26 17.27
N ALA A 167 2.38 -8.96 17.51
CA ALA A 167 3.14 -8.14 16.60
C ALA A 167 3.45 -8.95 15.33
N GLU A 168 3.33 -8.33 14.16
CA GLU A 168 3.54 -8.98 12.87
C GLU A 168 4.33 -8.06 11.95
N ALA A 169 5.23 -8.63 11.17
CA ALA A 169 5.83 -7.96 10.03
C ALA A 169 5.23 -8.55 8.76
N PHE A 170 4.80 -7.70 7.84
CA PHE A 170 4.34 -8.15 6.53
C PHE A 170 4.83 -7.22 5.43
N ASP A 171 5.14 -7.82 4.28
CA ASP A 171 5.61 -7.05 3.13
C ASP A 171 4.44 -6.69 2.22
N MET A 172 4.53 -5.47 1.68
CA MET A 172 3.71 -4.99 0.58
C MET A 172 4.62 -4.53 -0.55
N THR A 173 4.15 -4.64 -1.78
CA THR A 173 4.92 -4.23 -2.95
C THR A 173 4.45 -2.89 -3.48
N ILE A 174 5.40 -2.00 -3.77
CA ILE A 174 5.16 -0.75 -4.47
C ILE A 174 5.70 -0.86 -5.90
N PRO A 175 4.83 -0.83 -6.93
CA PRO A 175 5.27 -0.78 -8.31
C PRO A 175 5.86 0.60 -8.61
N ILE A 176 7.10 0.63 -9.07
CA ILE A 176 7.81 1.81 -9.53
C ILE A 176 7.99 1.71 -11.03
N HIS A 177 7.46 2.68 -11.75
CA HIS A 177 7.62 2.79 -13.19
C HIS A 177 8.59 3.91 -13.54
N PHE A 178 9.53 3.63 -14.43
CA PHE A 178 10.35 4.64 -15.08
C PHE A 178 9.86 4.79 -16.53
N ALA A 179 9.36 5.97 -16.85
CA ALA A 179 8.80 6.32 -18.14
C ALA A 179 9.72 7.27 -18.91
N ALA A 180 9.76 7.10 -20.23
CA ALA A 180 10.40 8.05 -21.14
C ALA A 180 9.50 8.32 -22.35
N TRP A 181 9.75 9.46 -22.99
CA TRP A 181 9.13 9.83 -24.26
C TRP A 181 10.22 10.13 -25.28
N CYS A 182 10.04 9.57 -26.48
CA CYS A 182 10.92 9.76 -27.62
C CYS A 182 10.11 10.33 -28.78
N LYS A 183 10.66 11.32 -29.46
CA LYS A 183 10.07 11.98 -30.62
C LYS A 183 10.95 11.81 -31.86
N MET A 184 10.38 11.30 -32.94
CA MET A 184 11.04 11.23 -34.25
C MET A 184 11.31 12.63 -34.80
N GLY A 185 12.40 12.78 -35.55
CA GLY A 185 12.69 14.00 -36.27
C GLY A 185 11.61 14.37 -37.30
N PRO A 186 11.58 15.64 -37.76
CA PRO A 186 10.60 16.09 -38.75
C PRO A 186 10.81 15.46 -40.13
N ASN A 187 12.02 14.95 -40.41
CA ASN A 187 12.40 14.39 -41.71
C ASN A 187 12.30 12.85 -41.75
N ASP A 188 11.74 12.21 -40.72
CA ASP A 188 11.49 10.77 -40.76
C ASP A 188 10.42 10.45 -41.82
N THR A 189 10.66 9.43 -42.63
CA THR A 189 9.82 9.09 -43.78
C THR A 189 8.48 8.48 -43.37
N ASN A 190 8.42 7.78 -42.24
CA ASN A 190 7.26 6.98 -41.85
C ASN A 190 6.47 7.62 -40.69
N PHE A 191 7.17 8.33 -39.81
CA PHE A 191 6.63 8.83 -38.56
C PHE A 191 7.12 10.25 -38.21
N PRO A 192 7.00 11.23 -39.12
CA PRO A 192 7.51 12.58 -38.89
C PRO A 192 6.90 13.22 -37.64
N ASN A 193 7.75 13.74 -36.75
CA ASN A 193 7.37 14.40 -35.49
C ASN A 193 6.55 13.54 -34.50
N MET A 194 6.43 12.24 -34.72
CA MET A 194 5.67 11.37 -33.81
C MET A 194 6.39 11.22 -32.47
N GLU A 195 5.69 11.56 -31.39
CA GLU A 195 6.14 11.31 -30.02
C GLU A 195 5.37 10.13 -29.42
N ARG A 196 6.09 9.16 -28.83
CA ARG A 196 5.49 8.10 -28.05
C ARG A 196 6.29 7.81 -26.78
N GLY A 197 5.56 7.34 -25.78
CA GLY A 197 6.06 6.97 -24.47
C GLY A 197 6.06 5.46 -24.22
N GLY A 198 6.86 5.07 -23.25
CA GLY A 198 7.01 3.69 -22.81
C GLY A 198 7.59 3.68 -21.41
N PHE A 199 7.54 2.52 -20.77
CA PHE A 199 8.02 2.37 -19.42
C PHE A 199 8.59 0.99 -19.13
N VAL A 200 9.45 0.97 -18.12
CA VAL A 200 9.91 -0.22 -17.41
C VAL A 200 9.35 -0.18 -15.99
N ARG A 201 8.92 -1.33 -15.47
CA ARG A 201 8.41 -1.47 -14.10
C ARG A 201 9.41 -2.22 -13.24
N ARG A 202 9.48 -1.87 -11.96
CA ARG A 202 10.08 -2.72 -10.92
C ARG A 202 9.26 -2.64 -9.64
N ASP A 203 9.00 -3.80 -9.09
CA ASP A 203 8.27 -3.97 -7.84
C ASP A 203 9.22 -3.87 -6.64
N VAL A 204 8.94 -2.93 -5.73
CA VAL A 204 9.80 -2.63 -4.58
C VAL A 204 9.10 -3.07 -3.29
N PRO A 205 9.67 -4.01 -2.51
CA PRO A 205 9.07 -4.42 -1.25
C PRO A 205 9.20 -3.31 -0.19
N VAL A 206 8.15 -3.16 0.60
CA VAL A 206 8.09 -2.30 1.78
C VAL A 206 7.55 -3.12 2.94
N THR A 207 8.36 -3.26 3.98
CA THR A 207 7.96 -3.96 5.20
C THR A 207 7.13 -3.05 6.09
N ILE A 208 5.97 -3.57 6.49
CA ILE A 208 5.04 -2.96 7.43
C ILE A 208 5.15 -3.71 8.77
N LEU A 209 5.33 -2.96 9.85
CA LEU A 209 5.42 -3.51 11.21
C LEU A 209 4.13 -3.21 11.98
N TYR A 210 3.30 -4.23 12.17
CA TYR A 210 2.16 -4.15 13.09
C TYR A 210 2.62 -4.35 14.53
N GLN A 211 2.25 -3.42 15.41
CA GLN A 211 2.74 -3.38 16.80
C GLN A 211 2.08 -4.41 17.73
N GLY A 212 1.00 -5.07 17.31
CA GLY A 212 0.15 -5.86 18.21
C GLY A 212 -0.64 -4.98 19.19
N ASP A 213 -1.77 -5.49 19.65
CA ASP A 213 -2.59 -4.87 20.71
C ASP A 213 -3.02 -5.93 21.73
N PRO A 214 -2.20 -6.22 22.76
CA PRO A 214 -2.48 -7.29 23.72
C PRO A 214 -3.75 -7.05 24.56
N LYS A 215 -4.28 -5.82 24.54
CA LYS A 215 -5.50 -5.45 25.29
C LYS A 215 -6.77 -5.66 24.47
N ILE A 216 -6.66 -6.01 23.19
CA ILE A 216 -7.84 -6.23 22.35
C ILE A 216 -8.56 -7.51 22.77
N VAL A 217 -9.89 -7.44 22.81
CA VAL A 217 -10.78 -8.55 23.19
C VAL A 217 -11.93 -8.68 22.20
N ASP A 218 -12.65 -9.81 22.28
CA ASP A 218 -13.93 -9.99 21.59
C ASP A 218 -15.09 -9.50 22.48
N GLY A 219 -16.17 -8.99 21.89
CA GLY A 219 -17.36 -8.55 22.64
C GLY A 219 -17.30 -7.14 23.27
N VAL A 220 -17.94 -6.95 24.44
CA VAL A 220 -18.09 -5.63 25.10
C VAL A 220 -16.75 -5.21 25.71
N GLY A 221 -16.04 -4.31 25.02
CA GLY A 221 -14.74 -3.82 25.45
C GLY A 221 -14.80 -2.95 26.70
N VAL A 222 -13.79 -3.07 27.54
CA VAL A 222 -13.53 -2.11 28.60
C VAL A 222 -12.87 -0.89 27.94
N ARG A 223 -13.41 0.32 28.18
CA ARG A 223 -12.75 1.57 27.74
C ARG A 223 -11.34 1.60 28.32
N ALA A 224 -10.33 1.93 27.51
CA ALA A 224 -8.98 2.14 28.01
C ALA A 224 -9.03 3.22 29.11
N THR A 225 -8.76 2.83 30.36
CA THR A 225 -8.82 3.71 31.52
C THR A 225 -7.77 4.80 31.34
N VAL A 226 -8.22 6.04 31.10
CA VAL A 226 -7.38 7.23 31.16
C VAL A 226 -7.16 7.54 32.64
N GLY A 227 -5.93 7.34 33.11
CA GLY A 227 -5.44 7.86 34.39
C GLY A 227 -6.31 7.54 35.60
N GLY A 228 -6.21 6.32 36.13
CA GLY A 228 -6.82 5.96 37.41
C GLY A 228 -5.83 5.17 38.25
N THR A 229 -5.19 5.83 39.21
CA THR A 229 -4.44 5.19 40.29
C THR A 229 -5.43 4.33 41.07
N GLU A 230 -5.38 2.99 40.94
CA GLU A 230 -6.21 2.10 41.76
C GLU A 230 -5.35 1.16 42.60
N GLY A 231 -4.84 1.72 43.70
CA GLY A 231 -5.03 1.08 44.98
C GLY A 231 -6.46 1.36 45.44
N GLY A 232 -7.42 0.52 45.03
CA GLY A 232 -8.83 0.65 45.38
C GLY A 232 -9.41 -0.70 45.74
N LYS A 233 -9.30 -1.09 47.01
CA LYS A 233 -9.92 -2.30 47.56
C LYS A 233 -11.43 -2.26 47.27
N ILE A 234 -11.92 -3.30 46.61
CA ILE A 234 -13.35 -3.59 46.47
C ILE A 234 -13.96 -3.70 47.87
N ALA A 235 -14.92 -2.83 48.19
CA ALA A 235 -15.71 -2.95 49.41
C ALA A 235 -16.67 -4.15 49.30
N PRO A 236 -16.88 -4.93 50.37
CA PRO A 236 -17.79 -6.08 50.32
C PRO A 236 -19.25 -5.62 50.17
N PRO A 237 -20.14 -6.46 49.58
CA PRO A 237 -21.53 -6.09 49.38
C PRO A 237 -22.28 -5.92 50.71
N ALA A 238 -23.14 -4.90 50.76
CA ALA A 238 -23.93 -4.56 51.93
C ALA A 238 -24.92 -5.69 52.31
N LYS A 239 -25.03 -5.98 53.61
CA LYS A 239 -26.00 -6.94 54.15
C LYS A 239 -27.45 -6.49 53.90
N PRO A 240 -28.40 -7.42 53.67
CA PRO A 240 -29.82 -7.08 53.51
C PRO A 240 -30.40 -6.46 54.79
N ARG A 241 -31.20 -5.39 54.66
CA ARG A 241 -31.94 -4.81 55.78
C ARG A 241 -33.10 -5.74 56.21
N PRO A 242 -33.35 -5.92 57.52
CA PRO A 242 -34.52 -6.67 57.98
C PRO A 242 -35.82 -5.90 57.65
N GLN A 243 -36.78 -6.58 57.02
CA GLN A 243 -38.15 -6.10 56.89
C GLN A 243 -38.83 -6.11 58.26
N ARG A 244 -39.41 -4.97 58.65
CA ARG A 244 -40.23 -4.85 59.86
C ARG A 244 -41.62 -5.39 59.54
N VAL A 245 -41.96 -6.54 60.11
CA VAL A 245 -43.32 -7.10 60.07
C VAL A 245 -44.23 -6.19 60.90
N LYS A 246 -45.34 -5.72 60.32
CA LYS A 246 -46.44 -5.07 61.06
C LYS A 246 -47.30 -6.15 61.70
N THR A 247 -47.47 -6.10 63.01
CA THR A 247 -48.52 -6.85 63.73
C THR A 247 -49.80 -6.02 63.75
N PRO A 248 -51.01 -6.61 63.62
CA PRO A 248 -52.27 -5.89 63.67
C PRO A 248 -52.80 -5.71 65.10
N GLU A 249 -53.54 -4.60 65.24
CA GLU A 249 -54.35 -4.06 66.36
C GLU A 249 -53.62 -3.59 67.64
#